data_AF-A0A261UPW0-F1
#
_entry.id   AF-A0A261UPW0-F1
#
_cell.length_a   1.000
_cell.length_b   1.000
_cell.length_c   1.000
_cell.angle_alpha   90.00
_cell.angle_beta   90.00
_cell.angle_gamma   90.00
#
_symmetry.space_group_name_H-M   'P 1'
#
loop_
_entity.id
_entity.type
_entity.pdbx_description
1 polymer ?
#
loop_
_entity_poly.entity_id
_entity_poly.type
_entity_poly.pdbx_seq_one_letter_code
_entity_poly.pdbx_strand_id
1 'polypeptide(L)'
;MRPPISAYRSPTAACANACGRPCKGRCALTKPDAFPAPPRVAASAAGAPAGSARYRGETVVPGSARYRGETVVPGSARYRGETVVPGSARYRGETVVPGSGSGGLLVLEEALSFWGGYDAQGGTIVEQRHPQFGTALKGRFLLMARAKGSSSSSSVLAEAIRNGTGPAAIVMQDRDLIVALGCIVASELYGIDIPIAVVDTHTWQALAALPAGAPLRLDAGDARCEITGTPFP
;
A
#
# COMPACT_ATOMS: atom_id res chain seq x y z
N MET A 1 13.77 -44.18 -2.12
CA MET A 1 15.09 -43.74 -2.63
C MET A 1 14.88 -42.58 -3.60
N ARG A 2 15.40 -41.39 -3.28
CA ARG A 2 15.38 -40.19 -4.13
C ARG A 2 16.82 -39.83 -4.52
N PRO A 3 17.10 -39.45 -5.78
CA PRO A 3 18.40 -38.98 -6.23
C PRO A 3 18.62 -37.48 -5.94
N PRO A 4 19.86 -36.95 -6.07
CA PRO A 4 20.27 -35.66 -5.54
C PRO A 4 20.01 -34.47 -6.48
N ILE A 5 19.94 -33.29 -5.87
CA ILE A 5 19.71 -31.97 -6.48
C ILE A 5 20.97 -31.50 -7.23
N SER A 6 20.84 -31.25 -8.53
CA SER A 6 21.85 -30.61 -9.38
C SER A 6 21.67 -29.09 -9.40
N ALA A 7 22.80 -28.39 -9.49
CA ALA A 7 23.01 -26.98 -9.23
C ALA A 7 22.26 -26.01 -10.17
N TYR A 8 21.75 -24.93 -9.56
CA TYR A 8 21.16 -23.78 -10.23
C TYR A 8 22.28 -22.91 -10.84
N ARG A 9 22.28 -22.78 -12.18
CA ARG A 9 23.20 -21.88 -12.91
C ARG A 9 22.75 -20.42 -12.75
N SER A 10 23.72 -19.55 -12.47
CA SER A 10 23.61 -18.09 -12.35
C SER A 10 23.33 -17.42 -13.71
N PRO A 11 22.48 -16.38 -13.79
CA PRO A 11 22.36 -15.56 -14.98
C PRO A 11 23.29 -14.34 -14.91
N THR A 12 24.53 -14.48 -15.38
CA THR A 12 25.37 -13.36 -15.82
C THR A 12 25.73 -13.56 -17.29
N ALA A 13 24.79 -13.24 -18.18
CA ALA A 13 25.02 -13.15 -19.62
C ALA A 13 23.86 -12.44 -20.34
N ALA A 14 23.72 -11.12 -20.15
CA ALA A 14 22.93 -10.28 -21.05
C ALA A 14 23.28 -8.80 -20.83
N CYS A 15 24.36 -8.34 -21.46
CA CYS A 15 24.48 -6.96 -21.93
C CYS A 15 25.69 -6.87 -22.87
N ALA A 16 25.49 -7.33 -24.10
CA ALA A 16 26.29 -6.96 -25.25
C ALA A 16 25.36 -6.26 -26.24
N ASN A 17 25.86 -5.20 -26.87
CA ASN A 17 25.29 -4.41 -27.98
C ASN A 17 24.47 -3.18 -27.62
N ALA A 18 25.17 -2.07 -27.33
CA ALA A 18 24.80 -0.73 -27.80
C ALA A 18 25.98 0.25 -27.64
N CYS A 19 26.97 0.20 -28.55
CA CYS A 19 27.82 1.33 -28.99
C CYS A 19 29.06 0.80 -29.74
N GLY A 20 29.09 0.94 -31.06
CA GLY A 20 30.20 0.51 -31.91
C GLY A 20 31.40 1.46 -31.93
N ARG A 21 32.12 1.64 -30.81
CA ARG A 21 33.48 2.25 -30.75
C ARG A 21 34.28 1.70 -29.55
N PRO A 22 35.61 1.50 -29.66
CA PRO A 22 36.41 1.02 -28.54
C PRO A 22 36.67 2.13 -27.51
N CYS A 23 36.07 2.03 -26.33
CA CYS A 23 36.39 2.89 -25.18
C CYS A 23 37.77 2.52 -24.62
N LYS A 24 38.82 3.22 -25.05
CA LYS A 24 40.09 3.30 -24.31
C LYS A 24 39.90 4.25 -23.13
N GLY A 25 39.45 3.72 -22.00
CA GLY A 25 39.36 4.45 -20.73
C GLY A 25 38.90 3.52 -19.61
N ARG A 26 39.68 3.43 -18.53
CA ARG A 26 39.33 2.64 -17.34
C ARG A 26 38.00 3.11 -16.74
N CYS A 27 36.94 2.31 -16.84
CA CYS A 27 35.75 2.47 -16.02
C CYS A 27 36.09 2.00 -14.59
N ALA A 28 36.25 2.95 -13.67
CA ALA A 28 36.27 2.67 -12.25
C ALA A 28 34.86 2.27 -11.80
N LEU A 29 34.64 0.98 -11.57
CA LEU A 29 33.52 0.48 -10.78
C LEU A 29 33.81 0.85 -9.32
N THR A 30 33.15 1.88 -8.79
CA THR A 30 33.07 2.06 -7.34
C THR A 30 32.28 0.89 -6.76
N LYS A 31 32.93 0.15 -5.86
CA LYS A 31 32.32 -0.89 -5.02
C LYS A 31 31.02 -0.35 -4.41
N PRO A 32 29.91 -1.10 -4.35
CA PRO A 32 28.86 -0.77 -3.40
C PRO A 32 29.47 -0.86 -2.00
N ASP A 33 29.34 0.22 -1.24
CA ASP A 33 29.83 0.30 0.13
C ASP A 33 29.30 -0.89 0.93
N ALA A 34 30.23 -1.66 1.48
CA ALA A 34 29.92 -2.77 2.34
C ALA A 34 29.23 -2.22 3.59
N PHE A 35 27.94 -2.51 3.73
CA PHE A 35 27.23 -2.23 4.97
C PHE A 35 27.93 -2.92 6.15
N PRO A 36 28.15 -2.21 7.27
CA PRO A 36 28.73 -2.84 8.45
C PRO A 36 27.79 -3.94 8.93
N ALA A 37 28.35 -5.13 9.20
CA ALA A 37 27.61 -6.23 9.80
C ALA A 37 26.99 -5.77 11.13
N PRO A 38 25.75 -6.19 11.47
CA PRO A 38 25.15 -5.85 12.74
C PRO A 38 26.03 -6.39 13.89
N PRO A 39 26.11 -5.69 15.03
CA PRO A 39 26.88 -6.18 16.16
C PRO A 39 26.35 -7.55 16.58
N ARG A 40 27.25 -8.54 16.63
CA ARG A 40 26.97 -9.86 17.21
C ARG A 40 26.76 -9.68 18.71
N VAL A 41 25.52 -9.53 19.15
CA VAL A 41 25.19 -9.62 20.57
C VAL A 41 25.21 -11.11 20.92
N ALA A 42 26.24 -11.54 21.64
CA ALA A 42 26.27 -12.87 22.24
C ALA A 42 25.20 -12.93 23.33
N ALA A 43 24.06 -13.58 23.05
CA ALA A 43 23.11 -13.94 24.08
C ALA A 43 23.57 -15.26 24.70
N SER A 44 24.29 -15.20 25.83
CA SER A 44 24.52 -16.39 26.66
C SER A 44 23.20 -16.81 27.30
N ALA A 45 22.90 -18.11 27.24
CA ALA A 45 21.72 -18.71 27.84
C ALA A 45 21.69 -18.47 29.36
N ALA A 46 20.82 -17.55 29.81
CA ALA A 46 20.19 -17.54 31.13
C ALA A 46 19.22 -16.34 31.19
N GLY A 47 17.93 -16.61 31.42
CA GLY A 47 16.92 -15.64 31.88
C GLY A 47 16.72 -14.38 31.03
N ALA A 48 15.61 -14.32 30.30
CA ALA A 48 15.17 -13.09 29.64
C ALA A 48 15.07 -11.93 30.67
N PRO A 49 15.75 -10.79 30.48
CA PRO A 49 15.43 -9.61 31.27
C PRO A 49 14.12 -9.02 30.73
N ALA A 50 13.11 -8.93 31.60
CA ALA A 50 11.98 -8.05 31.40
C ALA A 50 12.52 -6.60 31.38
N GLY A 51 12.64 -6.01 30.19
CA GLY A 51 13.25 -4.69 30.03
C GLY A 51 12.60 -3.90 28.91
N SER A 52 12.01 -2.76 29.26
CA SER A 52 11.59 -1.76 28.28
C SER A 52 12.82 -1.16 27.60
N ALA A 53 12.94 -1.29 26.28
CA ALA A 53 13.99 -0.61 25.51
C ALA A 53 13.52 0.81 25.15
N ARG A 54 14.32 1.83 25.46
CA ARG A 54 14.09 3.22 25.06
C ARG A 54 15.12 3.61 24.01
N TYR A 55 14.66 3.96 22.82
CA TYR A 55 15.51 4.51 21.76
C TYR A 55 15.27 6.01 21.62
N ARG A 56 16.33 6.76 21.32
CA ARG A 56 16.30 8.22 21.15
C ARG A 56 16.89 8.53 19.76
N GLY A 57 16.04 8.86 18.79
CA GLY A 57 16.41 9.18 17.40
C GLY A 57 15.38 8.70 16.37
N GLU A 58 15.58 9.03 15.09
CA GLU A 58 14.97 8.32 13.97
C GLU A 58 15.71 6.99 13.80
N THR A 59 15.02 5.86 13.76
CA THR A 59 15.68 4.56 13.61
C THR A 59 14.83 3.63 12.77
N VAL A 60 15.38 3.18 11.65
CA VAL A 60 14.85 2.04 10.90
C VAL A 60 15.23 0.78 11.67
N VAL A 61 14.24 0.01 12.14
CA VAL A 61 14.48 -1.31 12.74
C VAL A 61 14.32 -2.36 11.64
N PRO A 62 15.40 -2.95 11.11
CA PRO A 62 15.27 -4.03 10.15
C PRO A 62 15.02 -5.34 10.90
N GLY A 63 13.86 -5.96 10.66
CA GLY A 63 13.58 -7.31 11.13
C GLY A 63 12.14 -7.74 10.91
N SER A 64 11.94 -8.85 10.18
CA SER A 64 10.66 -9.57 10.22
C SER A 64 10.70 -10.55 11.40
N ALA A 65 9.87 -10.31 12.42
CA ALA A 65 9.68 -11.27 13.49
C ALA A 65 8.67 -12.34 13.02
N ARG A 66 9.13 -13.56 12.77
CA ARG A 66 8.27 -14.73 12.63
C ARG A 66 8.36 -15.56 13.91
N TYR A 67 7.27 -15.61 14.68
CA TYR A 67 7.16 -16.46 15.85
C TYR A 67 6.25 -17.65 15.54
N ARG A 68 6.63 -18.85 15.97
CA ARG A 68 5.83 -20.08 15.85
C ARG A 68 5.38 -20.50 17.25
N GLY A 69 4.16 -20.10 17.63
CA GLY A 69 3.54 -20.38 18.93
C GLY A 69 2.57 -19.28 19.35
N GLU A 70 1.66 -19.60 20.26
CA GLU A 70 0.70 -18.65 20.86
C GLU A 70 1.37 -18.03 22.10
N THR A 71 1.64 -16.71 22.08
CA THR A 71 2.13 -16.02 23.28
C THR A 71 1.75 -14.54 23.27
N VAL A 72 1.20 -14.09 24.39
CA VAL A 72 1.08 -12.67 24.76
C VAL A 72 2.48 -12.16 25.08
N VAL A 73 2.99 -11.18 24.32
CA VAL A 73 4.25 -10.50 24.65
C VAL A 73 4.01 -9.58 25.84
N PRO A 74 4.61 -9.81 27.03
CA PRO A 74 4.49 -8.89 28.14
C PRO A 74 5.53 -7.79 27.93
N GLY A 75 5.16 -6.77 27.18
CA GLY A 75 6.06 -5.64 26.91
C GLY A 75 5.41 -4.65 25.97
N SER A 76 4.87 -3.56 26.51
CA SER A 76 4.45 -2.44 25.68
C SER A 76 5.69 -1.74 25.13
N ALA A 77 5.96 -1.89 23.83
CA ALA A 77 6.89 -1.01 23.13
C ALA A 77 6.21 0.36 22.98
N ARG A 78 6.55 1.32 23.85
CA ARG A 78 6.13 2.72 23.70
C ARG A 78 7.23 3.47 22.98
N TYR A 79 7.05 3.69 21.69
CA TYR A 79 7.89 4.59 20.92
C TYR A 79 7.28 5.99 20.93
N ARG A 80 8.09 7.03 21.17
CA ARG A 80 7.67 8.43 21.06
C ARG A 80 8.35 9.02 19.82
N GLY A 81 7.77 8.74 18.66
CA GLY A 81 8.28 9.10 17.33
C GLY A 81 7.62 8.28 16.21
N GLU A 82 7.80 8.69 14.95
CA GLU A 82 7.24 8.03 13.77
C GLU A 82 8.03 6.75 13.46
N THR A 83 7.33 5.62 13.33
CA THR A 83 7.96 4.32 13.03
C THR A 83 7.52 3.85 11.65
N VAL A 84 8.45 3.77 10.70
CA VAL A 84 8.27 2.99 9.48
C VAL A 84 8.98 1.65 9.68
N VAL A 85 8.23 0.59 9.90
CA VAL A 85 8.76 -0.78 9.90
C VAL A 85 8.79 -1.25 8.44
N PRO A 86 9.96 -1.46 7.81
CA PRO A 86 10.04 -2.04 6.48
C PRO A 86 9.77 -3.54 6.57
N GLY A 87 8.51 -3.88 6.74
CA GLY A 87 7.99 -5.24 6.75
C GLY A 87 6.49 -5.16 6.56
N SER A 88 6.04 -5.27 5.30
CA SER A 88 4.63 -5.33 4.85
C SER A 88 3.66 -4.78 5.91
N ALA A 89 3.61 -3.46 6.06
CA ALA A 89 2.75 -2.84 7.06
C ALA A 89 1.31 -3.30 6.80
N ARG A 90 0.69 -3.85 7.85
CA ARG A 90 -0.67 -4.39 7.83
C ARG A 90 -1.55 -3.47 8.65
N TYR A 91 -2.57 -2.92 8.00
CA TYR A 91 -3.58 -2.10 8.65
C TYR A 91 -4.90 -2.84 8.63
N ARG A 92 -5.72 -2.63 9.66
CA ARG A 92 -7.05 -3.22 9.76
C ARG A 92 -8.10 -2.13 9.59
N GLY A 93 -9.22 -2.51 9.00
CA GLY A 93 -10.39 -1.65 8.89
C GLY A 93 -11.68 -2.46 8.97
N GLU A 94 -12.77 -1.74 8.81
CA GLU A 94 -14.09 -2.32 8.62
C GLU A 94 -14.45 -2.33 7.15
N THR A 95 -15.03 -3.43 6.69
CA THR A 95 -15.50 -3.52 5.32
C THR A 95 -16.82 -2.77 5.16
N VAL A 96 -16.91 -1.96 4.10
CA VAL A 96 -18.17 -1.39 3.63
C VAL A 96 -18.65 -2.13 2.38
N VAL A 97 -17.73 -2.44 1.45
CA VAL A 97 -17.99 -3.26 0.27
C VAL A 97 -16.89 -4.32 0.18
N PRO A 98 -17.25 -5.63 0.16
CA PRO A 98 -16.26 -6.70 0.08
C PRO A 98 -15.58 -6.74 -1.29
N GLY A 99 -14.46 -7.45 -1.36
CA GLY A 99 -13.68 -7.61 -2.59
C GLY A 99 -12.18 -7.45 -2.35
N SER A 100 -11.42 -7.44 -3.43
CA SER A 100 -9.96 -7.23 -3.36
C SER A 100 -9.49 -6.29 -4.45
N GLY A 101 -8.57 -5.40 -4.12
CA GLY A 101 -8.09 -4.38 -5.03
C GLY A 101 -6.68 -3.95 -4.69
N SER A 102 -5.87 -3.66 -5.71
CA SER A 102 -4.49 -3.19 -5.53
C SER A 102 -4.17 -2.07 -6.49
N GLY A 103 -3.40 -1.09 -6.02
CA GLY A 103 -2.99 0.04 -6.83
C GLY A 103 -1.97 0.92 -6.12
N GLY A 104 -1.40 1.87 -6.85
CA GLY A 104 -0.59 2.93 -6.27
C GLY A 104 -1.47 3.89 -5.45
N LEU A 105 -1.03 4.20 -4.24
CA LEU A 105 -1.71 5.12 -3.34
C LEU A 105 -1.94 6.48 -4.01
N LEU A 106 -3.18 6.95 -3.97
CA LEU A 106 -3.57 8.33 -4.26
C LEU A 106 -4.39 8.84 -3.08
N VAL A 107 -3.81 9.78 -2.34
CA VAL A 107 -4.50 10.48 -1.25
C VAL A 107 -5.21 11.68 -1.84
N LEU A 108 -6.52 11.82 -1.62
CA LEU A 108 -7.23 13.04 -1.97
C LEU A 108 -7.03 14.10 -0.89
N GLU A 109 -6.58 15.29 -1.31
CA GLU A 109 -6.36 16.44 -0.42
C GLU A 109 -7.68 17.11 -0.02
N GLU A 110 -8.70 17.03 -0.89
CA GLU A 110 -10.05 17.52 -0.64
C GLU A 110 -11.10 16.45 -0.99
N ALA A 111 -12.32 16.64 -0.51
CA ALA A 111 -13.43 15.75 -0.82
C ALA A 111 -13.86 15.91 -2.29
N LEU A 112 -13.85 14.80 -3.03
CA LEU A 112 -14.29 14.76 -4.42
C LEU A 112 -15.80 14.51 -4.54
N SER A 113 -16.47 15.26 -5.42
CA SER A 113 -17.81 14.90 -5.90
C SER A 113 -17.71 14.14 -7.21
N PHE A 114 -18.11 12.87 -7.23
CA PHE A 114 -18.20 12.11 -8.48
C PHE A 114 -19.24 12.71 -9.42
N TRP A 115 -20.36 13.23 -8.88
CA TRP A 115 -21.29 14.02 -9.67
C TRP A 115 -20.68 15.38 -10.06
N GLY A 116 -20.33 15.54 -11.34
CA GLY A 116 -19.82 16.77 -11.93
C GLY A 116 -18.35 17.11 -11.65
N GLY A 117 -17.70 16.46 -10.68
CA GLY A 117 -16.27 16.65 -10.39
C GLY A 117 -15.37 15.56 -10.97
N TYR A 118 -15.94 14.50 -11.54
CA TYR A 118 -15.21 13.39 -12.15
C TYR A 118 -15.74 13.06 -13.54
N ASP A 119 -14.84 12.89 -14.51
CA ASP A 119 -15.17 12.39 -15.83
C ASP A 119 -15.14 10.85 -15.83
N ALA A 120 -16.30 10.20 -15.85
CA ALA A 120 -16.41 8.75 -15.88
C ALA A 120 -15.88 8.11 -17.17
N GLN A 121 -15.80 8.84 -18.27
CA GLN A 121 -15.29 8.32 -19.55
C GLN A 121 -13.78 8.53 -19.67
N GLY A 122 -13.28 9.71 -19.34
CA GLY A 122 -11.84 10.03 -19.35
C GLY A 122 -11.07 9.51 -18.13
N GLY A 123 -11.74 9.32 -17.00
CA GLY A 123 -11.16 8.79 -15.76
C GLY A 123 -10.36 9.80 -14.94
N THR A 124 -10.66 11.09 -15.06
CA THR A 124 -9.91 12.19 -14.42
C THR A 124 -10.80 13.12 -13.61
N ILE A 125 -10.21 13.76 -12.60
CA ILE A 125 -10.86 14.82 -11.83
C ILE A 125 -11.01 16.07 -12.71
N VAL A 126 -12.23 16.57 -12.86
CA VAL A 126 -12.58 17.74 -13.70
C VAL A 126 -13.10 18.93 -12.89
N GLU A 127 -13.21 18.82 -11.57
CA GLU A 127 -13.53 19.95 -10.69
C GLU A 127 -12.36 20.95 -10.66
N GLN A 128 -12.50 22.09 -11.35
CA GLN A 128 -11.43 23.08 -11.54
C GLN A 128 -10.80 23.61 -10.25
N ARG A 129 -11.57 23.61 -9.15
CA ARG A 129 -11.11 24.09 -7.84
C ARG A 129 -10.44 23.02 -7.01
N HIS A 130 -10.56 21.75 -7.41
CA HIS A 130 -9.95 20.65 -6.67
C HIS A 130 -8.43 20.69 -6.84
N PRO A 131 -7.63 20.57 -5.76
CA PRO A 131 -6.16 20.67 -5.83
C PRO A 131 -5.54 19.68 -6.83
N GLN A 132 -6.20 18.53 -7.02
CA GLN A 132 -5.76 17.45 -7.89
C GLN A 132 -6.50 17.41 -9.24
N PHE A 133 -7.01 18.54 -9.73
CA PHE A 133 -7.59 18.66 -11.08
C PHE A 133 -6.70 18.01 -12.15
N GLY A 134 -7.29 17.24 -13.06
CA GLY A 134 -6.60 16.48 -14.10
C GLY A 134 -6.00 15.15 -13.65
N THR A 135 -6.04 14.82 -12.35
CA THR A 135 -5.50 13.54 -11.84
C THR A 135 -6.43 12.38 -12.19
N ALA A 136 -5.85 11.28 -12.68
CA ALA A 136 -6.59 10.06 -12.99
C ALA A 136 -6.79 9.17 -11.77
N LEU A 137 -8.01 8.63 -11.59
CA LEU A 137 -8.32 7.66 -10.52
C LEU A 137 -8.18 6.20 -10.99
N LYS A 138 -8.11 5.98 -12.31
CA LYS A 138 -8.02 4.65 -12.92
C LYS A 138 -6.97 3.76 -12.24
N GLY A 139 -7.43 2.66 -11.67
CA GLY A 139 -6.57 1.64 -11.04
C GLY A 139 -5.82 2.10 -9.79
N ARG A 140 -6.16 3.26 -9.23
CA ARG A 140 -5.52 3.79 -8.01
C ARG A 140 -6.08 3.14 -6.76
N PHE A 141 -5.22 3.03 -5.75
CA PHE A 141 -5.66 2.79 -4.37
C PHE A 141 -6.05 4.15 -3.78
N LEU A 142 -7.33 4.45 -3.78
CA LEU A 142 -7.85 5.77 -3.44
C LEU A 142 -8.04 5.89 -1.93
N LEU A 143 -7.34 6.84 -1.33
CA LEU A 143 -7.52 7.22 0.06
C LEU A 143 -8.26 8.57 0.08
N MET A 144 -9.55 8.58 0.47
CA MET A 144 -10.35 9.82 0.57
C MET A 144 -11.05 9.98 1.93
N ALA A 145 -10.88 11.11 2.61
CA ALA A 145 -11.34 11.22 4.01
C ALA A 145 -12.87 11.17 4.09
N ARG A 146 -13.51 11.89 3.17
CA ARG A 146 -14.95 11.98 2.98
C ARG A 146 -15.26 12.14 1.50
N ALA A 147 -16.45 11.71 1.09
CA ALA A 147 -16.99 12.07 -0.22
C ALA A 147 -17.75 13.40 -0.16
N LYS A 148 -17.94 14.02 -1.32
CA LYS A 148 -18.83 15.16 -1.50
C LYS A 148 -19.95 14.78 -2.47
N GLY A 149 -21.13 15.39 -2.28
CA GLY A 149 -22.18 15.42 -3.30
C GLY A 149 -23.47 14.72 -2.90
N SER A 150 -24.28 14.43 -3.91
CA SER A 150 -25.63 13.89 -3.78
C SER A 150 -25.71 12.44 -4.26
N SER A 151 -26.87 11.80 -4.12
CA SER A 151 -27.09 10.40 -4.51
C SER A 151 -26.66 10.06 -5.95
N SER A 152 -26.71 11.01 -6.88
CA SER A 152 -26.22 10.86 -8.27
C SER A 152 -24.72 10.56 -8.40
N SER A 153 -23.91 10.80 -7.36
CA SER A 153 -22.49 10.38 -7.36
C SER A 153 -22.34 8.86 -7.49
N SER A 154 -23.33 8.08 -7.02
CA SER A 154 -23.30 6.62 -7.12
C SER A 154 -23.36 6.13 -8.57
N SER A 155 -24.19 6.73 -9.43
CA SER A 155 -24.32 6.32 -10.82
C SER A 155 -23.06 6.66 -11.63
N VAL A 156 -22.46 7.83 -11.38
CA VAL A 156 -21.21 8.23 -12.05
C VAL A 156 -20.05 7.31 -11.63
N LEU A 157 -19.95 6.98 -10.34
CA LEU A 157 -18.95 6.04 -9.87
C LEU A 157 -19.16 4.64 -10.47
N ALA A 158 -20.39 4.14 -10.51
CA ALA A 158 -20.71 2.86 -11.13
C ALA A 158 -20.36 2.85 -12.63
N GLU A 159 -20.64 3.93 -13.35
CA GLU A 159 -20.26 4.10 -14.76
C GLU A 159 -18.73 4.14 -14.94
N ALA A 160 -18.01 4.86 -14.09
CA ALA A 160 -16.54 4.88 -14.12
C ALA A 160 -15.95 3.48 -13.89
N ILE A 161 -16.51 2.71 -12.96
CA ILE A 161 -16.09 1.33 -12.71
C ILE A 161 -16.37 0.45 -13.93
N ARG A 162 -17.58 0.54 -14.51
CA ARG A 162 -17.96 -0.14 -15.76
C ARG A 162 -16.98 0.17 -16.90
N ASN A 163 -16.56 1.42 -17.03
CA ASN A 163 -15.65 1.88 -18.08
C ASN A 163 -14.18 1.48 -17.81
N GLY A 164 -13.87 0.90 -16.64
CA GLY A 164 -12.50 0.62 -16.23
C GLY A 164 -11.67 1.89 -16.02
N THR A 165 -12.33 2.99 -15.67
CA THR A 165 -11.72 4.29 -15.35
C THR A 165 -11.78 4.60 -13.85
N GLY A 166 -12.53 3.81 -13.06
CA GLY A 166 -12.61 3.94 -11.61
C GLY A 166 -11.34 3.49 -10.85
N PRO A 167 -11.29 3.75 -9.53
CA PRO A 167 -10.22 3.27 -8.66
C PRO A 167 -10.22 1.75 -8.54
N ALA A 168 -9.10 1.18 -8.10
CA ALA A 168 -8.97 -0.26 -7.82
C ALA A 168 -9.42 -0.63 -6.40
N ALA A 169 -9.35 0.31 -5.46
CA ALA A 169 -9.80 0.16 -4.08
C ALA A 169 -10.08 1.55 -3.49
N ILE A 170 -10.99 1.63 -2.52
CA ILE A 170 -11.31 2.89 -1.82
C ILE A 170 -11.17 2.67 -0.31
N VAL A 171 -10.45 3.57 0.36
CA VAL A 171 -10.37 3.64 1.81
C VAL A 171 -10.85 5.01 2.26
N MET A 172 -11.74 5.02 3.25
CA MET A 172 -12.34 6.24 3.80
C MET A 172 -12.19 6.33 5.32
N GLN A 173 -12.26 7.56 5.84
CA GLN A 173 -12.32 7.79 7.29
C GLN A 173 -13.77 7.79 7.77
N ASP A 174 -14.66 8.44 7.01
CA ASP A 174 -16.10 8.41 7.26
C ASP A 174 -16.80 7.48 6.27
N ARG A 175 -17.77 6.70 6.74
CA ARG A 175 -18.61 5.89 5.85
C ARG A 175 -19.47 6.79 4.97
N ASP A 176 -19.53 6.44 3.69
CA ASP A 176 -20.41 7.09 2.73
C ASP A 176 -21.21 6.03 1.96
N LEU A 177 -22.53 6.05 2.15
CA LEU A 177 -23.43 5.08 1.53
C LEU A 177 -23.61 5.31 0.02
N ILE A 178 -23.36 6.53 -0.47
CA ILE A 178 -23.49 6.85 -1.90
C ILE A 178 -22.31 6.26 -2.66
N VAL A 179 -21.09 6.40 -2.13
CA VAL A 179 -19.90 5.75 -2.71
C VAL A 179 -20.06 4.23 -2.64
N ALA A 180 -20.50 3.70 -1.50
CA ALA A 180 -20.78 2.27 -1.35
C ALA A 180 -21.78 1.76 -2.37
N LEU A 181 -22.90 2.48 -2.57
CA LEU A 181 -23.90 2.11 -3.55
C LEU A 181 -23.33 2.07 -4.98
N GLY A 182 -22.46 3.01 -5.34
CA GLY A 182 -21.81 3.00 -6.67
C GLY A 182 -20.98 1.73 -6.90
N CYS A 183 -20.21 1.30 -5.90
CA CYS A 183 -19.43 0.06 -5.98
C CYS A 183 -20.31 -1.20 -5.95
N ILE A 184 -21.36 -1.24 -5.11
CA ILE A 184 -22.31 -2.36 -5.04
C ILE A 184 -23.04 -2.52 -6.38
N VAL A 185 -23.58 -1.43 -6.94
CA VAL A 185 -24.26 -1.47 -8.25
C VAL A 185 -23.31 -1.95 -9.35
N ALA A 186 -22.03 -1.55 -9.30
CA ALA A 186 -21.06 -2.03 -10.27
C ALA A 186 -20.77 -3.53 -10.14
N SER A 187 -20.69 -4.05 -8.91
CA SER A 187 -20.60 -5.49 -8.64
C SER A 187 -21.83 -6.22 -9.17
N GLU A 188 -23.04 -5.81 -8.78
CA GLU A 188 -24.29 -6.50 -9.11
C GLU A 188 -24.61 -6.48 -10.62
N LEU A 189 -24.37 -5.35 -11.30
CA LEU A 189 -24.74 -5.20 -12.71
C LEU A 189 -23.64 -5.59 -13.68
N TYR A 190 -22.37 -5.42 -13.30
CA TYR A 190 -21.24 -5.58 -14.21
C TYR A 190 -20.23 -6.64 -13.77
N GLY A 191 -20.38 -7.21 -12.56
CA GLY A 191 -19.44 -8.19 -12.01
C GLY A 191 -18.05 -7.62 -11.76
N ILE A 192 -17.96 -6.32 -11.48
CA ILE A 192 -16.70 -5.62 -11.20
C ILE A 192 -16.67 -5.18 -9.74
N ASP A 193 -15.87 -5.87 -8.94
CA ASP A 193 -15.73 -5.61 -7.50
C ASP A 193 -14.70 -4.52 -7.23
N ILE A 194 -15.13 -3.42 -6.62
CA ILE A 194 -14.24 -2.41 -6.04
C ILE A 194 -14.45 -2.39 -4.52
N PRO A 195 -13.48 -2.89 -3.73
CA PRO A 195 -13.64 -2.95 -2.28
C PRO A 195 -13.58 -1.56 -1.65
N ILE A 196 -14.38 -1.38 -0.60
CA ILE A 196 -14.37 -0.19 0.24
C ILE A 196 -14.11 -0.57 1.69
N ALA A 197 -13.15 0.11 2.31
CA ALA A 197 -12.87 0.02 3.73
C ALA A 197 -13.07 1.37 4.44
N VAL A 198 -13.46 1.31 5.71
CA VAL A 198 -13.34 2.42 6.64
C VAL A 198 -12.32 2.12 7.71
N VAL A 199 -11.47 3.11 8.00
CA VAL A 199 -10.38 3.01 8.96
C VAL A 199 -10.47 4.12 10.00
N ASP A 200 -9.88 3.89 11.17
CA ASP A 200 -9.76 4.92 12.20
C ASP A 200 -8.78 6.03 11.80
N THR A 201 -8.82 7.15 12.53
CA THR A 201 -7.96 8.32 12.30
C THR A 201 -6.46 7.99 12.33
N HIS A 202 -6.03 7.08 13.21
CA HIS A 202 -4.61 6.74 13.33
C HIS A 202 -4.13 5.97 12.09
N THR A 203 -4.93 5.00 11.65
CA THR A 203 -4.67 4.21 10.45
C THR A 203 -4.72 5.08 9.20
N TRP A 204 -5.70 5.99 9.13
CA TRP A 204 -5.81 6.98 8.07
C TRP A 204 -4.54 7.83 7.94
N GLN A 205 -4.07 8.41 9.05
CA GLN A 205 -2.85 9.22 9.09
C GLN A 205 -1.62 8.41 8.68
N ALA A 206 -1.50 7.16 9.15
CA ALA A 206 -0.40 6.28 8.78
C ALA A 206 -0.39 5.93 7.29
N LEU A 207 -1.56 5.72 6.66
CA LEU A 207 -1.68 5.49 5.23
C LEU A 207 -1.39 6.76 4.43
N ALA A 208 -1.87 7.92 4.89
CA ALA A 208 -1.66 9.20 4.23
C ALA A 208 -0.19 9.67 4.27
N ALA A 209 0.58 9.24 5.27
CA ALA A 209 2.01 9.51 5.39
C ALA A 209 2.89 8.65 4.46
N LEU A 210 2.32 7.62 3.80
CA LEU A 210 3.07 6.81 2.85
C LEU A 210 3.42 7.61 1.59
N PRO A 211 4.53 7.29 0.91
CA PRO A 211 4.87 7.93 -0.36
C PRO A 211 3.75 7.84 -1.39
N ALA A 212 3.56 8.90 -2.17
CA ALA A 212 2.62 8.88 -3.29
C ALA A 212 2.92 7.71 -4.25
N GLY A 213 1.89 6.99 -4.66
CA GLY A 213 2.04 5.80 -5.50
C GLY A 213 2.55 4.55 -4.77
N ALA A 214 2.71 4.58 -3.44
CA ALA A 214 3.05 3.38 -2.66
C ALA A 214 2.09 2.23 -3.01
N PRO A 215 2.59 1.04 -3.33
CA PRO A 215 1.75 -0.04 -3.83
C PRO A 215 1.03 -0.72 -2.66
N LEU A 216 -0.28 -0.54 -2.62
CA LEU A 216 -1.16 -1.05 -1.57
C LEU A 216 -2.13 -2.08 -2.13
N ARG A 217 -2.54 -3.01 -1.27
CA ARG A 217 -3.60 -3.97 -1.51
C ARG A 217 -4.61 -3.93 -0.37
N LEU A 218 -5.89 -3.91 -0.72
CA LEU A 218 -7.01 -4.06 0.19
C LEU A 218 -7.65 -5.41 -0.08
N ASP A 219 -7.73 -6.25 0.95
CA ASP A 219 -8.51 -7.48 0.94
C ASP A 219 -9.65 -7.33 1.97
N ALA A 220 -10.88 -7.19 1.49
CA ALA A 220 -12.07 -6.93 2.30
C ALA A 220 -13.01 -8.14 2.28
N GLY A 221 -13.14 -8.81 3.43
CA GLY A 221 -14.18 -9.83 3.66
C GLY A 221 -15.45 -9.21 4.23
N ASP A 222 -16.40 -10.02 4.69
CA ASP A 222 -17.77 -9.55 5.01
C ASP A 222 -17.87 -8.43 6.04
N ALA A 223 -16.99 -8.42 7.06
CA ALA A 223 -17.04 -7.43 8.14
C ALA A 223 -15.70 -6.74 8.42
N ARG A 224 -14.59 -7.33 7.99
CA ARG A 224 -13.24 -6.84 8.29
C ARG A 224 -12.40 -6.91 7.04
N CYS A 225 -11.47 -5.98 6.97
CA CYS A 225 -10.51 -5.91 5.89
C CYS A 225 -9.08 -5.79 6.41
N GLU A 226 -8.13 -6.15 5.55
CA GLU A 226 -6.71 -5.97 5.76
C GLU A 226 -6.14 -5.16 4.59
N ILE A 227 -5.39 -4.10 4.92
CA ILE A 227 -4.64 -3.30 3.96
C ILE A 227 -3.17 -3.65 4.14
N THR A 228 -2.52 -4.03 3.05
CA THR A 228 -1.11 -4.42 3.07
C THR A 228 -0.29 -3.57 2.12
N GLY A 229 0.86 -3.11 2.60
CA GLY A 229 1.92 -2.61 1.73
C GLY A 229 2.58 -3.76 1.00
N THR A 230 2.50 -3.78 -0.33
CA THR A 230 3.29 -4.72 -1.12
C THR A 230 4.73 -4.22 -1.18
N PRO A 231 5.74 -5.10 -1.03
CA PRO A 231 7.14 -4.67 -1.15
C PRO A 231 7.39 -4.14 -2.56
N PHE A 232 8.12 -3.02 -2.66
CA PHE A 232 8.67 -2.55 -3.92
C PHE A 232 9.55 -3.68 -4.52
N PRO A 233 9.35 -4.07 -5.80
CA PRO A 233 10.26 -4.99 -6.47
C PRO A 233 11.65 -4.39 -6.67
#